data_AF-A0A7W1YJQ2-F1
#
_entry.id   AF-A0A7W1YJQ2-F1
#
_cell.length_a   1.000
_cell.length_b   1.000
_cell.length_c   1.000
_cell.angle_alpha   90.00
_cell.angle_beta   90.00
_cell.angle_gamma   90.00
#
_symmetry.space_group_name_H-M   'P 1'
#
loop_
_entity.id
_entity.type
_entity.pdbx_description
1 polymer ?
#
loop_
_entity_poly.entity_id
_entity_poly.type
_entity_poly.pdbx_seq_one_letter_code
_entity_poly.pdbx_strand_id
1 'polypeptide(L)'
;VLAALAVVAAGQLLLTRTVFGRHLVAIGTNAEAVRMAGIRTAPYVIAVFALSGALCGLGAVMQTARLSTADPNAAVGLELSAIAACVIGGTSLLGGRGSVVATCFGVLIIAVLQTGLAQVGSSEPLKRVITGAVIVAAVLLDALRTRMSRPAG
;
A
#
# COMPACT_ATOMS: atom_id res chain seq x y z
N VAL A 1 -1.11 -9.27 -15.28
CA VAL A 1 -2.08 -8.15 -15.35
C VAL A 1 -3.47 -8.58 -14.90
N LEU A 2 -4.11 -9.60 -15.50
CA LEU A 2 -5.45 -10.05 -15.10
C LEU A 2 -5.58 -10.38 -13.61
N ALA A 3 -4.64 -11.14 -13.04
CA ALA A 3 -4.62 -11.45 -11.61
C ALA A 3 -4.55 -10.19 -10.73
N ALA A 4 -3.74 -9.19 -11.12
CA ALA A 4 -3.64 -7.93 -10.38
C ALA A 4 -4.96 -7.14 -10.41
N LEU A 5 -5.63 -7.07 -11.57
CA LEU A 5 -6.95 -6.43 -11.69
C LEU A 5 -8.00 -7.15 -10.84
N ALA A 6 -8.00 -8.48 -10.83
CA ALA A 6 -8.90 -9.27 -9.99
C ALA A 6 -8.67 -9.00 -8.50
N VAL A 7 -7.40 -8.92 -8.05
CA VAL A 7 -7.05 -8.58 -6.66
C VAL A 7 -7.50 -7.17 -6.30
N VAL A 8 -7.29 -6.18 -7.18
CA VAL A 8 -7.74 -4.80 -6.94
C VAL A 8 -9.26 -4.72 -6.84
N ALA A 9 -9.99 -5.39 -7.73
CA ALA A 9 -11.45 -5.43 -7.70
C ALA A 9 -11.97 -6.12 -6.44
N ALA A 10 -11.42 -7.28 -6.07
CA ALA A 10 -11.78 -8.01 -4.86
C ALA A 10 -11.46 -7.20 -3.60
N GLY A 11 -10.29 -6.56 -3.53
CA GLY A 11 -9.88 -5.71 -2.41
C GLY A 11 -10.77 -4.48 -2.27
N GLN A 12 -11.14 -3.82 -3.37
CA GLN A 12 -12.06 -2.69 -3.34
C GLN A 12 -13.46 -3.11 -2.88
N LEU A 13 -13.96 -4.24 -3.35
CA LEU A 13 -15.25 -4.78 -2.93
C LEU A 13 -15.23 -5.15 -1.44
N LEU A 14 -14.17 -5.81 -0.99
CA LEU A 14 -13.94 -6.14 0.41
C LEU A 14 -13.95 -4.88 1.28
N LEU A 15 -13.23 -3.83 0.87
CA LEU A 15 -13.13 -2.58 1.64
C LEU A 15 -14.45 -1.81 1.68
N THR A 16 -15.18 -1.72 0.56
CA THR A 16 -16.35 -0.82 0.44
C THR A 16 -17.70 -1.48 0.70
N ARG A 17 -17.85 -2.77 0.38
CA ARG A 17 -19.15 -3.46 0.45
C ARG A 17 -19.29 -4.41 1.64
N THR A 18 -18.22 -4.73 2.37
CA THR A 18 -18.29 -5.67 3.49
C THR A 18 -18.25 -5.01 4.85
N VAL A 19 -18.79 -5.71 5.86
CA VAL A 19 -18.70 -5.31 7.28
C VAL A 19 -17.25 -5.33 7.75
N PHE A 20 -16.45 -6.28 7.26
CA PHE A 20 -15.01 -6.36 7.52
C PHE A 20 -14.29 -5.06 7.13
N GLY A 21 -14.49 -4.58 5.90
CA GLY A 21 -13.89 -3.32 5.43
C GLY A 21 -14.29 -2.11 6.29
N ARG A 22 -15.56 -2.04 6.70
CA ARG A 22 -16.06 -0.97 7.59
C ARG A 22 -15.39 -0.97 8.96
N HIS A 23 -15.21 -2.15 9.55
CA HIS A 23 -14.48 -2.30 10.81
C HIS A 23 -13.00 -1.95 10.65
N LEU A 24 -12.36 -2.32 9.53
CA LEU A 24 -10.98 -1.92 9.28
C LEU A 24 -10.79 -0.41 9.23
N VAL A 25 -11.67 0.31 8.53
CA VAL A 25 -11.62 1.77 8.47
C VAL A 25 -11.83 2.38 9.86
N ALA A 26 -12.80 1.88 10.63
CA ALA A 26 -13.06 2.35 11.99
C ALA A 26 -11.89 2.06 12.97
N ILE A 27 -11.31 0.86 12.90
CA ILE A 27 -10.13 0.48 13.69
C ILE A 27 -8.95 1.40 13.33
N GLY A 28 -8.78 1.72 12.05
CA GLY A 28 -7.76 2.66 11.57
C GLY A 28 -7.94 4.08 12.08
N THR A 29 -9.18 4.55 12.31
CA THR A 29 -9.41 5.88 12.91
C THR A 29 -9.15 5.92 14.41
N ASN A 30 -9.66 4.94 15.16
CA ASN A 30 -9.54 4.87 16.61
C ASN A 30 -9.86 3.45 17.11
N ALA A 31 -8.82 2.61 17.22
CA ALA A 31 -8.96 1.23 17.68
C ALA A 31 -9.52 1.12 19.11
N GLU A 32 -9.24 2.11 19.97
CA GLU A 32 -9.72 2.13 21.35
C GLU A 32 -11.21 2.41 21.42
N ALA A 33 -11.72 3.35 20.63
CA ALA A 33 -13.15 3.61 20.51
C ALA A 33 -13.92 2.39 19.99
N VAL A 34 -13.38 1.68 19.00
CA VAL A 34 -13.97 0.44 18.49
C VAL A 34 -14.02 -0.65 19.55
N ARG A 35 -12.97 -0.76 20.38
CA ARG A 35 -12.93 -1.70 21.50
C ARG A 35 -13.94 -1.34 22.60
N MET A 36 -14.10 -0.06 22.90
CA MET A 36 -15.13 0.44 23.83
C MET A 36 -16.56 0.17 23.32
N ALA A 37 -16.76 0.16 22.00
CA ALA A 37 -18.02 -0.21 21.36
C ALA A 37 -18.29 -1.74 21.34
N GLY A 38 -17.49 -2.54 22.04
CA GLY A 38 -17.69 -4.00 22.18
C GLY A 38 -17.16 -4.83 21.01
N ILE A 39 -16.48 -4.22 20.04
CA ILE A 39 -15.92 -4.93 18.89
C ILE A 39 -14.48 -5.37 19.23
N ARG A 40 -14.22 -6.69 19.15
CA ARG A 40 -12.88 -7.25 19.34
C ARG A 40 -12.01 -6.91 18.12
N THR A 41 -11.02 -6.03 18.30
CA THR A 41 -10.17 -5.53 17.20
C THR A 41 -9.08 -6.52 16.75
N ALA A 42 -8.54 -7.32 17.68
CA ALA A 42 -7.48 -8.29 17.44
C ALA A 42 -7.68 -9.21 16.21
N PRO A 43 -8.83 -9.90 16.03
CA PRO A 43 -9.02 -10.79 14.87
C PRO A 43 -8.96 -10.05 13.53
N TYR A 44 -9.43 -8.79 13.47
CA TYR A 44 -9.38 -7.98 12.25
C TYR A 44 -7.94 -7.61 11.89
N VAL A 45 -7.12 -7.25 12.88
CA VAL A 45 -5.71 -6.93 12.67
C VAL A 45 -4.95 -8.16 12.18
N ILE A 46 -5.16 -9.32 12.83
CA ILE A 46 -4.55 -10.60 12.41
C ILE A 46 -4.95 -10.96 10.98
N ALA A 47 -6.23 -10.82 10.64
CA ALA A 47 -6.72 -11.09 9.29
C ALA A 47 -6.08 -10.19 8.23
N VAL A 48 -5.84 -8.91 8.51
CA VAL A 48 -5.14 -8.00 7.59
C VAL A 48 -3.70 -8.39 7.37
N PHE A 49 -2.97 -8.74 8.44
CA PHE A 49 -1.59 -9.22 8.30
C PHE A 49 -1.52 -10.55 7.54
N ALA A 50 -2.44 -11.47 7.79
CA ALA A 50 -2.55 -12.73 7.05
C ALA A 50 -2.86 -12.49 5.56
N LEU A 51 -3.80 -11.58 5.26
CA LEU A 51 -4.14 -11.21 3.88
C LEU A 51 -2.95 -10.55 3.16
N SER A 52 -2.22 -9.66 3.84
CA SER A 52 -1.00 -9.05 3.31
C SER A 52 0.07 -10.10 2.96
N GLY A 53 0.30 -11.06 3.86
CA GLY A 53 1.20 -12.19 3.62
C GLY A 53 0.77 -13.06 2.44
N ALA A 54 -0.52 -13.38 2.34
CA ALA A 54 -1.07 -14.16 1.23
C ALA A 54 -0.93 -13.43 -0.12
N LEU A 55 -1.19 -12.13 -0.17
CA LEU A 55 -1.02 -11.31 -1.38
C LEU A 55 0.45 -11.16 -1.76
N CYS A 56 1.33 -11.01 -0.77
CA CYS A 56 2.77 -11.00 -0.99
C CYS A 56 3.27 -12.33 -1.57
N GLY A 57 2.81 -13.46 -1.00
CA GLY A 57 3.12 -14.80 -1.49
C GLY A 57 2.64 -15.02 -2.93
N LEU A 58 1.42 -14.59 -3.25
CA LEU A 58 0.88 -14.62 -4.62
C LEU A 58 1.76 -13.79 -5.58
N GLY A 59 2.13 -12.57 -5.17
CA GLY A 59 3.02 -11.71 -5.94
C GLY A 59 4.41 -12.33 -6.16
N ALA A 60 4.97 -12.98 -5.14
CA ALA A 60 6.25 -13.67 -5.22
C ALA A 60 6.21 -14.83 -6.22
N VAL A 61 5.17 -15.68 -6.18
CA VAL A 61 4.98 -16.78 -7.15
C VAL A 61 4.87 -16.25 -8.57
N MET A 62 4.15 -15.14 -8.78
CA MET A 62 4.04 -14.52 -10.10
C MET A 62 5.38 -13.94 -10.58
N GLN A 63 6.15 -13.33 -9.69
CA GLN A 63 7.44 -12.73 -10.02
C GLN A 63 8.50 -13.80 -10.35
N THR A 64 8.56 -14.90 -9.58
CA THR A 64 9.46 -16.01 -9.86
C THR A 64 9.08 -16.73 -11.16
N ALA A 65 7.79 -16.93 -11.42
CA ALA A 65 7.31 -17.49 -12.69
C ALA A 65 7.70 -16.60 -13.89
N ARG A 66 7.70 -15.27 -13.72
CA ARG A 66 8.11 -14.31 -14.77
C ARG A 66 9.61 -14.35 -15.04
N LEU A 67 10.43 -14.41 -14.00
CA LEU A 67 11.89 -14.34 -14.11
C LEU A 67 12.53 -15.72 -14.37
N SER A 68 11.78 -16.81 -14.19
CA SER A 68 12.30 -18.20 -14.21
C SER A 68 13.51 -18.43 -13.30
N THR A 69 13.74 -17.52 -12.35
CA THR A 69 14.87 -17.50 -11.41
C THR A 69 14.39 -16.97 -10.08
N ALA A 70 14.91 -17.54 -8.99
CA ALA A 70 14.64 -17.07 -7.63
C ALA A 70 15.86 -16.31 -7.12
N ASP A 71 15.80 -14.98 -7.14
CA ASP A 71 16.81 -14.12 -6.51
C ASP A 71 16.22 -13.53 -5.22
N PRO A 72 16.81 -13.82 -4.05
CA PRO A 72 16.33 -13.29 -2.77
C PRO A 72 16.46 -11.76 -2.67
N ASN A 73 17.34 -11.14 -3.44
CA ASN A 73 17.57 -9.69 -3.42
C ASN A 73 16.64 -8.93 -4.36
N ALA A 74 15.91 -9.62 -5.26
CA ALA A 74 15.07 -8.98 -6.28
C ALA A 74 13.90 -8.17 -5.71
N ALA A 75 13.53 -8.41 -4.45
CA ALA A 75 12.44 -7.70 -3.78
C ALA A 75 12.91 -6.60 -2.82
N VAL A 76 14.22 -6.40 -2.62
CA VAL A 76 14.75 -5.39 -1.69
C VAL A 76 14.37 -3.99 -2.15
N GLY A 77 13.69 -3.23 -1.28
CA GLY A 77 13.20 -1.89 -1.58
C GLY A 77 11.80 -1.85 -2.21
N LEU A 78 11.21 -3.00 -2.55
CA LEU A 78 9.80 -3.05 -2.98
C LEU A 78 8.87 -2.72 -1.82
N GLU A 79 9.23 -3.04 -0.58
CA GLU A 79 8.49 -2.68 0.61
C GLU A 79 8.33 -1.16 0.74
N LEU A 80 9.42 -0.40 0.58
CA LEU A 80 9.39 1.05 0.63
C LEU A 80 8.60 1.62 -0.55
N SER A 81 8.81 1.07 -1.75
CA SER A 81 8.09 1.48 -2.97
C SER A 81 6.58 1.23 -2.86
N ALA A 82 6.17 0.13 -2.23
CA ALA A 82 4.78 -0.20 -1.97
C ALA A 82 4.13 0.79 -1.00
N ILE A 83 4.83 1.17 0.08
CA ILE A 83 4.37 2.21 1.01
C ILE A 83 4.20 3.53 0.26
N ALA A 84 5.18 3.93 -0.55
CA ALA A 84 5.12 5.17 -1.32
C ALA A 84 3.94 5.19 -2.32
N ALA A 85 3.72 4.08 -3.02
CA ALA A 85 2.59 3.92 -3.93
C ALA A 85 1.24 4.08 -3.21
N CYS A 86 1.08 3.47 -2.02
CA CYS A 86 -0.13 3.62 -1.20
C CYS A 86 -0.38 5.08 -0.81
N VAL A 87 0.67 5.80 -0.39
CA VAL A 87 0.58 7.20 0.04
C VAL A 87 0.30 8.14 -1.13
N ILE A 88 0.98 7.95 -2.26
CA ILE A 88 0.71 8.70 -3.51
C ILE A 88 -0.74 8.47 -3.97
N GLY A 89 -1.21 7.23 -3.84
CA GLY A 89 -2.61 6.85 -4.09
C GLY A 89 -3.61 7.41 -3.07
N GLY A 90 -3.17 8.13 -2.04
CA GLY A 90 -4.04 8.80 -1.07
C GLY A 90 -4.52 7.91 0.08
N THR A 91 -3.89 6.76 0.31
CA THR A 91 -4.10 5.97 1.52
C THR A 91 -3.31 6.59 2.68
N SER A 92 -4.00 6.91 3.78
CA SER A 92 -3.37 7.56 4.93
C SER A 92 -2.59 6.56 5.79
N LEU A 93 -1.36 6.91 6.16
CA LEU A 93 -0.55 6.11 7.08
C LEU A 93 -1.07 6.14 8.52
N LEU A 94 -1.78 7.22 8.87
CA LEU A 94 -2.39 7.41 10.19
C LEU A 94 -3.75 6.71 10.32
N GLY A 95 -4.22 6.08 9.24
CA GLY A 95 -5.43 5.29 9.22
C GLY A 95 -6.72 6.08 8.97
N GLY A 96 -7.82 5.33 8.79
CA GLY A 96 -9.16 5.88 8.67
C GLY A 96 -9.57 6.39 7.29
N ARG A 97 -8.66 6.45 6.32
CA ARG A 97 -8.96 6.80 4.92
C ARG A 97 -8.07 6.02 3.95
N GLY A 98 -8.67 5.50 2.88
CA GLY A 98 -7.95 4.84 1.81
C GLY A 98 -8.87 4.28 0.74
N SER A 99 -8.30 4.00 -0.43
CA SER A 99 -8.99 3.37 -1.57
C SER A 99 -8.01 2.44 -2.28
N VAL A 100 -8.44 1.19 -2.51
CA VAL A 100 -7.61 0.18 -3.21
C VAL A 100 -7.41 0.61 -4.66
N VAL A 101 -8.43 1.20 -5.27
CA VAL A 101 -8.35 1.73 -6.65
C VAL A 101 -7.36 2.88 -6.74
N ALA A 102 -7.42 3.85 -5.82
CA ALA A 102 -6.49 4.98 -5.82
C ALA A 102 -5.04 4.54 -5.54
N THR A 103 -4.87 3.55 -4.65
CA THR A 103 -3.58 2.87 -4.44
C THR A 103 -3.07 2.19 -5.71
N CYS A 104 -3.93 1.55 -6.50
CA CYS A 104 -3.54 0.96 -7.78
C CYS A 104 -2.95 2.00 -8.74
N PHE A 105 -3.52 3.21 -8.80
CA PHE A 105 -2.94 4.30 -9.58
C PHE A 105 -1.58 4.75 -9.01
N GLY A 106 -1.44 4.82 -7.69
CA GLY A 106 -0.14 5.09 -7.06
C GLY A 106 0.93 4.05 -7.39
N VAL A 107 0.56 2.75 -7.43
CA VAL A 107 1.46 1.66 -7.86
C VAL A 107 1.87 1.84 -9.32
N LEU A 108 0.94 2.21 -10.21
CA LEU A 108 1.26 2.48 -11.61
C LEU A 108 2.24 3.67 -11.76
N ILE A 109 2.07 4.74 -10.99
CA ILE A 109 2.99 5.89 -11.00
C ILE A 109 4.41 5.45 -10.61
N ILE A 110 4.55 4.70 -9.52
CA ILE A 110 5.85 4.18 -9.07
C ILE A 110 6.45 3.22 -10.10
N ALA A 111 5.66 2.32 -10.68
CA ALA A 111 6.12 1.37 -11.67
C ALA A 111 6.62 2.05 -12.96
N VAL A 112 5.91 3.07 -13.44
CA VAL A 112 6.32 3.87 -14.59
C VAL A 112 7.60 4.65 -14.29
N LEU A 113 7.72 5.24 -13.10
CA LEU A 113 8.93 5.93 -12.67
C LEU A 113 10.14 4.98 -12.63
N GLN A 114 10.01 3.81 -12.01
CA GLN A 114 11.09 2.83 -11.93
C GLN A 114 11.50 2.30 -13.32
N THR A 115 10.52 2.02 -14.18
CA THR A 115 10.77 1.55 -15.55
C THR A 115 11.40 2.64 -16.40
N GLY A 116 10.96 3.89 -16.27
CA GLY A 116 11.54 5.05 -16.96
C GLY A 116 12.98 5.30 -16.55
N LEU A 117 13.30 5.28 -15.25
CA LEU A 117 14.68 5.40 -14.77
C LEU A 117 15.57 4.25 -15.28
N ALA A 118 15.03 3.04 -15.39
CA ALA A 118 15.75 1.92 -15.99
C ALA A 118 16.02 2.12 -17.48
N GLN A 119 15.06 2.66 -18.24
CA GLN A 119 15.22 2.91 -19.68
C GLN A 119 16.21 4.02 -20.00
N VAL A 120 16.31 5.04 -19.15
CA VAL A 120 17.30 6.13 -19.28
C VAL A 120 18.72 5.65 -18.92
N GLY A 121 18.90 4.38 -18.56
CA GLY A 121 20.21 3.81 -18.20
C GLY A 121 20.72 4.27 -16.84
N SER A 122 19.83 4.69 -15.95
CA SER A 122 20.19 5.10 -14.60
C SER A 122 20.81 3.92 -13.83
N SER A 123 21.90 4.19 -13.11
CA SER A 123 22.54 3.17 -12.27
C SER A 123 21.65 2.79 -11.09
N GLU A 124 21.75 1.54 -10.63
CA GLU A 124 20.93 1.02 -9.53
C GLU A 124 21.01 1.86 -8.24
N PRO A 125 22.20 2.38 -7.83
CA PRO A 125 22.29 3.30 -6.69
C PRO A 125 21.46 4.57 -6.89
N LEU A 126 21.47 5.16 -8.10
CA LEU A 126 20.74 6.39 -8.39
C LEU A 126 19.23 6.16 -8.37
N LYS A 127 18.75 5.02 -8.89
CA LYS A 127 17.34 4.62 -8.79
C LYS A 127 16.87 4.52 -7.35
N ARG A 128 17.69 3.94 -6.46
CA ARG A 128 17.36 3.85 -5.03
C ARG A 128 17.28 5.22 -4.36
N VAL A 129 18.20 6.11 -4.66
CA VAL A 129 18.18 7.50 -4.14
C VAL A 129 16.94 8.25 -4.61
N ILE A 130 16.63 8.20 -5.91
CA ILE A 130 15.45 8.87 -6.47
C ILE A 130 14.16 8.29 -5.89
N THR A 131 14.06 6.96 -5.83
CA THR A 131 12.91 6.29 -5.23
C THR A 131 12.74 6.76 -3.80
N GLY A 132 13.79 6.70 -2.97
CA GLY A 132 13.76 7.17 -1.57
C GLY A 132 13.32 8.64 -1.44
N ALA A 133 13.81 9.53 -2.30
CA ALA A 133 13.39 10.93 -2.33
C ALA A 133 11.88 11.08 -2.62
N VAL A 134 11.35 10.29 -3.55
CA VAL A 134 9.90 10.25 -3.85
C VAL A 134 9.10 9.77 -2.64
N ILE A 135 9.59 8.78 -1.89
CA ILE A 135 8.92 8.29 -0.66
C ILE A 135 8.87 9.38 0.39
N VAL A 136 10.00 10.04 0.64
CA VAL A 136 10.08 11.15 1.59
C VAL A 136 9.09 12.25 1.19
N ALA A 137 9.07 12.66 -0.07
CA ALA A 137 8.12 13.64 -0.58
C ALA A 137 6.65 13.21 -0.40
N ALA A 138 6.32 11.95 -0.71
CA ALA A 138 4.97 11.40 -0.55
C ALA A 138 4.51 11.44 0.92
N VAL A 139 5.37 11.01 1.85
CA VAL A 139 5.08 11.01 3.30
C VAL A 139 4.94 12.43 3.84
N LEU A 140 5.79 13.36 3.42
CA LEU A 140 5.67 14.77 3.79
C LEU A 140 4.32 15.34 3.32
N LEU A 141 3.91 15.05 2.09
CA LEU A 141 2.61 15.48 1.57
C LEU A 141 1.45 14.88 2.38
N ASP A 142 1.51 13.60 2.76
CA ASP A 142 0.49 12.96 3.62
C ASP A 142 0.39 13.61 5.00
N ALA A 143 1.55 13.87 5.63
CA ALA A 143 1.62 14.51 6.93
C ALA A 143 1.03 15.94 6.89
N LEU A 144 1.34 16.71 5.85
CA LEU A 144 0.80 18.06 5.66
C LEU A 144 -0.71 18.04 5.41
N ARG A 145 -1.20 17.15 4.54
CA ARG A 145 -2.65 16.98 4.28
C ARG A 145 -3.42 16.62 5.55
N THR A 146 -2.85 15.76 6.38
CA THR A 146 -3.49 15.34 7.63
C THR A 146 -3.52 16.46 8.67
N ARG A 147 -2.48 17.29 8.76
CA ARG A 147 -2.47 18.47 9.65
C ARG A 147 -3.51 19.51 9.26
N MET A 148 -3.67 19.80 7.98
CA MET A 148 -4.66 20.78 7.50
C MET A 148 -6.11 20.30 7.68
N SER A 149 -6.33 18.99 7.80
CA SER A 149 -7.68 18.40 7.95
C SER A 149 -8.17 18.33 9.40
N ARG A 150 -7.37 18.73 10.39
CA ARG A 150 -7.84 18.91 11.78
C ARG A 150 -8.37 20.34 11.90
N PRO A 151 -9.69 20.58 12.05
CA PRO A 151 -10.17 21.89 12.43
C PRO A 151 -9.55 22.23 13.78
N ALA A 152 -8.92 23.40 13.89
CA ALA A 152 -8.54 23.96 15.17
C ALA A 152 -9.83 24.18 15.98
N GLY A 153 -10.02 23.36 17.02
CA GLY A 153 -11.14 23.42 17.95
C GLY A 153 -10.68 22.86 19.28
#